data_AF-A0A3R6R2Y9-F1
#
_entry.id   AF-A0A3R6R2Y9-F1
#
_cell.length_a   1.000
_cell.length_b   1.000
_cell.length_c   1.000
_cell.angle_alpha   90.00
_cell.angle_beta   90.00
_cell.angle_gamma   90.00
#
_symmetry.space_group_name_H-M   'P 1'
#
loop_
_entity.id
_entity.type
_entity.pdbx_description
1 polymer ?
#
loop_
_entity_poly.entity_id
_entity_poly.type
_entity_poly.pdbx_seq_one_letter_code
_entity_poly.pdbx_strand_id
1 'polypeptide(L)'
;MKRYSGIYGELLSITDENTILKIYEQYNGTTITFPKKLYSKGFVQKYICENYGVQSIQEISRYLNLSSRRVMQIAKEEGVTKAKTNAQEEIY
;
A
#
# COMPACT_ATOMS: atom_id res chain seq x y z
N MET A 1 -14.67 8.49 -32.41
CA MET A 1 -15.80 7.82 -31.74
C MET A 1 -15.25 7.10 -30.51
N LYS A 2 -15.80 7.29 -29.30
CA LYS A 2 -15.31 6.59 -28.11
C LYS A 2 -15.87 5.16 -28.11
N ARG A 3 -14.97 4.16 -28.09
CA ARG A 3 -15.34 2.73 -28.12
C ARG A 3 -15.91 2.22 -26.79
N TYR A 4 -15.43 2.76 -25.67
CA TYR A 4 -15.83 2.38 -24.31
C TYR A 4 -16.54 3.53 -23.58
N SER A 5 -17.54 3.19 -22.78
CA SER A 5 -18.36 4.14 -22.03
C SER A 5 -17.73 4.49 -20.67
N GLY A 6 -17.84 5.76 -20.28
CA GLY A 6 -17.50 6.26 -18.94
C GLY A 6 -16.14 5.78 -18.42
N ILE A 7 -16.16 5.18 -17.23
CA ILE A 7 -14.97 4.73 -16.49
C ILE A 7 -14.12 3.71 -17.26
N TYR A 8 -14.71 2.90 -18.16
CA TYR A 8 -13.95 1.92 -18.94
C TYR A 8 -13.00 2.59 -19.93
N GLY A 9 -13.37 3.76 -20.47
CA GLY A 9 -12.47 4.55 -21.32
C GLY A 9 -11.32 5.17 -20.52
N GLU A 10 -11.58 5.61 -19.29
CA GLU A 10 -10.56 6.13 -18.39
C GLU A 10 -9.60 5.02 -17.94
N LEU A 11 -10.12 3.86 -17.55
CA LEU A 11 -9.31 2.72 -17.17
C LEU A 11 -8.42 2.24 -18.33
N LEU A 12 -8.92 2.25 -19.57
CA LEU A 12 -8.12 1.88 -20.75
C LEU A 12 -6.92 2.81 -20.98
N SER A 13 -6.94 4.04 -20.45
CA SER A 13 -5.77 4.94 -20.55
C SER A 13 -4.62 4.54 -19.62
N ILE A 14 -4.89 3.73 -18.60
CA ILE A 14 -3.92 3.26 -17.59
C ILE A 14 -3.71 1.75 -17.63
N THR A 15 -4.40 1.03 -18.52
CA THR A 15 -4.36 -0.43 -18.65
C THR A 15 -4.61 -0.88 -20.09
N ASP A 16 -4.75 -2.18 -20.33
CA ASP A 16 -5.02 -2.77 -21.65
C ASP A 16 -6.48 -3.24 -21.82
N GLU A 17 -6.87 -3.48 -23.06
CA GLU A 17 -8.24 -3.88 -23.41
C GLU A 17 -8.67 -5.20 -22.76
N ASN A 18 -7.77 -6.18 -22.63
CA ASN A 18 -8.13 -7.47 -22.02
C ASN A 18 -8.44 -7.30 -20.54
N THR A 19 -7.72 -6.40 -19.85
CA THR A 19 -8.00 -6.06 -18.45
C THR A 19 -9.37 -5.41 -18.30
N ILE A 20 -9.76 -4.50 -19.21
CA ILE A 20 -11.10 -3.89 -19.21
C ILE A 20 -12.20 -4.93 -19.39
N LEU A 21 -12.03 -5.86 -20.32
CA LEU A 21 -13.02 -6.92 -20.57
C LEU A 21 -13.21 -7.83 -19.35
N LYS A 22 -12.12 -8.20 -18.66
CA LYS A 22 -12.18 -8.98 -17.42
C LYS A 22 -12.91 -8.24 -16.29
N ILE A 23 -12.66 -6.94 -16.14
CA ILE A 23 -13.38 -6.13 -15.14
C ILE A 23 -14.88 -6.10 -15.46
N TYR A 24 -15.23 -5.87 -16.73
CA TYR A 24 -16.64 -5.87 -17.14
C TYR A 24 -17.30 -7.23 -16.89
N GLU A 25 -16.69 -8.33 -17.32
CA GLU A 25 -17.21 -9.68 -17.11
C GLU A 25 -17.49 -9.97 -15.63
N GLN A 26 -16.58 -9.58 -14.74
CA GLN A 26 -16.69 -9.87 -13.31
C GLN A 26 -17.66 -8.95 -12.55
N TYR A 27 -17.79 -7.69 -12.97
CA TYR A 27 -18.41 -6.64 -12.15
C TYR A 27 -19.55 -5.88 -12.83
N ASN A 28 -19.91 -6.19 -14.08
CA ASN A 28 -21.03 -5.53 -14.74
C ASN A 28 -22.32 -5.64 -13.91
N GLY A 29 -23.10 -4.56 -13.83
CA GLY A 29 -24.31 -4.48 -13.00
C GLY A 29 -24.06 -4.26 -11.50
N THR A 30 -22.79 -4.23 -11.04
CA THR A 30 -22.45 -3.95 -9.64
C THR A 30 -21.99 -2.51 -9.42
N THR A 31 -22.15 -1.99 -8.21
CA THR A 31 -21.53 -0.73 -7.78
C THR A 31 -20.30 -1.01 -6.93
N ILE A 32 -19.13 -0.57 -7.38
CA ILE A 32 -17.87 -0.70 -6.65
C ILE A 32 -17.46 0.68 -6.12
N THR A 33 -17.14 0.75 -4.84
CA THR A 33 -16.49 1.92 -4.23
C THR A 33 -15.05 1.57 -3.91
N PHE A 34 -14.10 2.24 -4.57
CA PHE A 34 -12.67 2.00 -4.32
C PHE A 34 -12.28 2.47 -2.91
N PRO A 35 -11.71 1.59 -2.07
CA PRO A 35 -11.26 1.99 -0.75
C PRO A 35 -10.06 2.92 -0.84
N LYS A 36 -9.94 3.86 0.12
CA LYS A 36 -8.76 4.74 0.23
C LYS A 36 -7.47 3.98 0.55
N LYS A 37 -7.59 2.82 1.20
CA LYS A 37 -6.44 1.98 1.57
C LYS A 37 -6.17 1.00 0.43
N LEU A 38 -4.98 1.12 -0.16
CA LEU A 38 -4.52 0.24 -1.23
C LEU A 38 -4.09 -1.14 -0.69
N TYR A 39 -3.29 -1.15 0.37
CA TYR A 39 -2.69 -2.36 0.92
C TYR A 39 -3.49 -2.93 2.10
N SER A 40 -3.45 -4.25 2.23
CA SER A 40 -4.03 -4.96 3.38
C SER A 40 -3.27 -4.63 4.66
N LYS A 41 -3.95 -4.76 5.81
CA LYS A 41 -3.33 -4.52 7.12
C LYS A 41 -2.10 -5.41 7.34
N GLY A 42 -2.20 -6.71 7.00
CA GLY A 42 -1.11 -7.66 7.18
C GLY A 42 0.10 -7.34 6.30
N PHE A 43 -0.13 -6.92 5.04
CA PHE A 43 0.96 -6.47 4.18
C PHE A 43 1.65 -5.22 4.73
N VAL A 44 0.87 -4.23 5.18
CA VAL A 44 1.41 -3.00 5.79
C VAL A 44 2.28 -3.32 7.01
N GLN A 45 1.81 -4.17 7.92
CA GLN A 45 2.57 -4.57 9.10
C GLN A 45 3.87 -5.27 8.72
N LYS A 46 3.78 -6.28 7.85
CA LYS A 46 4.94 -7.04 7.36
C LYS A 46 5.98 -6.13 6.72
N TYR A 47 5.56 -5.26 5.80
CA TYR A 47 6.46 -4.34 5.10
C TYR A 47 7.15 -3.39 6.07
N ILE A 48 6.43 -2.85 7.05
CA ILE A 48 7.03 -1.98 8.08
C ILE A 48 8.08 -2.78 8.86
N CYS A 49 7.76 -3.96 9.37
CA CYS A 49 8.71 -4.77 10.15
C CYS A 49 9.98 -5.12 9.37
N GLU A 50 9.85 -5.47 8.08
CA GLU A 50 10.99 -5.85 7.23
C GLU A 50 11.89 -4.67 6.86
N ASN A 51 11.33 -3.46 6.75
CA ASN A 51 12.06 -2.29 6.25
C ASN A 51 12.38 -1.25 7.35
N TYR A 52 11.89 -1.43 8.58
CA TYR A 52 12.08 -0.46 9.65
C TYR A 52 13.55 -0.27 9.99
N GLY A 53 14.06 0.94 9.76
CA GLY A 53 15.46 1.27 9.99
C GLY A 53 16.43 0.71 8.94
N VAL A 54 15.93 0.04 7.89
CA VAL A 54 16.63 -0.15 6.61
C VAL A 54 16.30 1.03 5.70
N GLN A 55 15.01 1.35 5.61
CA GLN A 55 14.49 2.54 4.95
C GLN A 55 14.14 3.62 5.97
N SER A 56 14.16 4.87 5.52
CA SER A 56 13.63 5.99 6.29
C SER A 56 12.11 5.89 6.46
N ILE A 57 11.59 6.49 7.53
CA ILE A 57 10.14 6.52 7.80
C ILE A 57 9.41 7.21 6.64
N GLN A 58 10.03 8.20 6.00
CA GLN A 58 9.49 8.94 4.86
C GLN A 58 9.39 8.08 3.58
N GLU A 59 10.32 7.15 3.35
CA GLU A 59 10.24 6.20 2.25
C GLU A 59 9.09 5.21 2.47
N ILE A 60 9.03 4.61 3.66
CA ILE A 60 7.97 3.67 4.04
C ILE A 60 6.59 4.35 3.97
N SER A 61 6.50 5.60 4.46
CA SER A 61 5.30 6.43 4.41
C SER A 61 4.80 6.66 2.98
N ARG A 62 5.69 7.05 2.06
CA ARG A 62 5.35 7.28 0.65
C ARG A 62 4.92 5.99 -0.04
N TYR A 63 5.64 4.89 0.19
CA TYR A 63 5.33 3.61 -0.43
C TYR A 63 3.95 3.08 0.01
N LEU A 64 3.67 3.09 1.32
CA LEU A 64 2.41 2.56 1.86
C LEU A 64 1.25 3.55 1.79
N ASN A 65 1.50 4.79 1.33
CA ASN A 65 0.56 5.91 1.38
C ASN A 65 -0.02 6.13 2.80
N LEU A 66 0.86 6.15 3.79
CA LEU A 66 0.53 6.37 5.20
C LEU A 66 1.26 7.59 5.74
N SER A 67 0.75 8.22 6.80
CA SER A 67 1.52 9.24 7.50
C SER A 67 2.69 8.63 8.26
N SER A 68 3.79 9.36 8.39
CA SER A 68 4.93 8.95 9.24
C SER A 68 4.49 8.59 10.66
N ARG A 69 3.52 9.32 11.22
CA ARG A 69 2.92 9.01 12.52
C ARG A 69 2.33 7.59 12.56
N ARG A 70 1.58 7.20 11.53
CA ARG A 70 0.96 5.87 11.47
C ARG A 70 2.00 4.78 11.29
N VAL A 71 3.04 5.01 10.49
CA VAL A 71 4.17 4.09 10.34
C VAL A 71 4.85 3.84 11.70
N MET A 72 5.21 4.92 12.42
CA MET A 72 5.82 4.81 13.76
C MET A 72 4.90 4.12 14.77
N GLN A 73 3.59 4.40 14.71
CA GLN A 73 2.63 3.74 15.59
C GLN A 73 2.61 2.23 15.35
N ILE A 74 2.54 1.79 14.09
CA ILE A 74 2.55 0.37 13.75
C ILE A 74 3.89 -0.26 14.15
N ALA A 75 5.02 0.40 13.85
CA ALA A 75 6.33 -0.09 14.26
C ALA A 75 6.45 -0.30 15.79
N LYS A 76 5.83 0.59 16.58
CA LYS A 76 5.75 0.44 18.04
C LYS A 76 4.82 -0.70 18.46
N GLU A 77 3.65 -0.83 17.82
CA GLU A 77 2.68 -1.92 18.04
C GLU A 77 3.31 -3.29 17.75
N GLU A 78 4.13 -3.40 16.71
CA GLU A 78 4.84 -4.62 16.30
C GLU A 78 6.18 -4.84 17.05
N GLY A 79 6.57 -3.92 17.94
CA GLY A 79 7.77 -4.07 18.78
C GLY A 79 9.12 -3.85 18.09
N VAL A 80 9.16 -3.52 16.80
CA VAL A 80 10.41 -3.32 16.03
C VAL A 80 11.21 -2.09 16.44
N THR A 81 10.62 -1.17 17.23
CA THR A 81 11.33 -0.01 17.78
C THR A 81 12.33 -0.37 18.88
N LYS A 82 12.20 -1.53 19.53
CA LYS A 82 13.03 -1.92 20.69
C LYS A 82 14.30 -2.70 20.29
N ALA A 83 14.32 -3.30 19.09
CA ALA A 83 15.41 -4.16 18.66
C ALA A 83 16.73 -3.43 18.33
N LYS A 84 16.69 -2.11 18.08
CA LYS A 84 17.89 -1.32 17.76
C LYS A 84 18.60 -0.69 18.98
N THR A 85 17.97 -0.66 20.16
CA THR A 85 18.58 -0.05 21.35
C THR A 85 19.67 -0.94 21.93
N ASN A 86 19.50 -2.27 21.87
CA ASN A 86 20.46 -3.23 22.45
C ASN A 86 21.73 -3.45 21.62
N ALA A 87 21.77 -3.01 20.35
CA ALA A 87 22.93 -3.19 19.47
C ALA A 87 23.96 -2.03 19.56
N GLN A 88 23.64 -0.96 20.28
CA GLN A 88 24.55 0.19 20.48
C GLN A 88 25.18 0.21 21.88
N GLU A 89 24.76 -0.67 22.80
CA GLU A 89 25.29 -0.72 24.18
C GLU A 89 26.46 -1.73 24.36
N GLU A 90 26.84 -2.50 23.34
CA GLU A 90 27.97 -3.46 23.42
C GLU A 90 29.32 -2.91 22.93
N ILE A 91 29.42 -1.60 22.68
CA ILE A 91 30.70 -0.93 22.37
C ILE A 91 30.99 0.14 23.41
N TYR A 92 31.19 -0.24 24.67
CA TYR A 92 31.96 0.50 25.67
C TYR A 92 32.49 -0.44 26.76
#